data_AF-A0A1M5PCM2-F1
#
_entry.id   AF-A0A1M5PCM2-F1
#
_cell.length_a   1.000
_cell.length_b   1.000
_cell.length_c   1.000
_cell.angle_alpha   90.00
_cell.angle_beta   90.00
_cell.angle_gamma   90.00
#
_symmetry.space_group_name_H-M   'P 1'
#
loop_
_entity.id
_entity.type
_entity.pdbx_description
1 polymer ?
#
loop_
_entity_poly.entity_id
_entity_poly.type
_entity_poly.pdbx_seq_one_letter_code
_entity_poly.pdbx_strand_id
1 'polypeptide(L)'
;MNATDQAAISAFPELAHLIALRNGGWRFLPPVVRDGRPVEVDGFREWPGGDRDMIGVRSPSEVLGLRVTGDEPPGLVWEHTGSLAEVVRALLTLPPPGTRTAPRLVVAAGPPLWTPDLAFGPPS
;
A
#
# COMPACT_ATOMS: atom_id res chain seq x y z
N MET A 1 14.61 14.59 6.26
CA MET A 1 13.85 15.17 5.14
C MET A 1 14.84 16.00 4.33
N ASN A 2 14.98 15.74 3.03
CA ASN A 2 15.98 16.40 2.19
C ASN A 2 15.37 17.60 1.43
N ALA A 3 16.20 18.38 0.73
CA ALA A 3 15.75 19.57 -0.01
C ALA A 3 14.74 19.23 -1.13
N THR A 4 14.87 18.06 -1.75
CA THR A 4 13.94 17.55 -2.77
C THR A 4 12.56 17.27 -2.17
N ASP A 5 12.50 16.65 -1.00
CA ASP A 5 11.25 16.39 -0.26
C ASP A 5 10.55 17.73 0.10
N GLN A 6 11.32 18.73 0.54
CA GLN A 6 10.78 20.05 0.89
C GLN A 6 10.16 20.74 -0.32
N ALA A 7 10.87 20.79 -1.46
CA ALA A 7 10.36 21.37 -2.69
C ALA A 7 9.11 20.65 -3.19
N ALA A 8 9.10 19.31 -3.10
CA ALA A 8 7.95 18.50 -3.48
C ALA A 8 6.72 18.77 -2.59
N ILE A 9 6.89 18.89 -1.27
CA ILE A 9 5.79 19.22 -0.34
C ILE A 9 5.26 20.63 -0.59
N SER A 10 6.13 21.60 -0.86
CA SER A 10 5.68 22.96 -1.18
C SER A 10 4.83 23.03 -2.44
N ALA A 11 5.09 22.18 -3.44
CA ALA A 11 4.28 22.07 -4.65
C ALA A 11 3.04 21.18 -4.47
N PHE A 12 3.15 20.12 -3.68
CA PHE A 12 2.14 19.08 -3.48
C PHE A 12 2.12 18.67 -1.99
N PRO A 13 1.37 19.39 -1.14
CA PRO A 13 1.34 19.15 0.30
C PRO A 13 0.97 17.71 0.69
N GLU A 14 0.16 17.04 -0.12
CA GLU A 14 -0.27 15.66 0.05
C GLU A 14 0.89 14.64 0.07
N LEU A 15 2.03 14.98 -0.56
CA LEU A 15 3.23 14.12 -0.55
C LEU A 15 3.85 13.99 0.85
N ALA A 16 3.53 14.90 1.78
CA ALA A 16 3.96 14.78 3.17
C ALA A 16 3.48 13.46 3.81
N HIS A 17 2.29 12.97 3.43
CA HIS A 17 1.75 11.71 3.93
C HIS A 17 2.56 10.50 3.45
N LEU A 18 2.99 10.50 2.19
CA LEU A 18 3.82 9.43 1.64
C LEU A 18 5.23 9.43 2.25
N ILE A 19 5.77 10.62 2.52
CA ILE A 19 7.05 10.76 3.24
C ILE A 19 6.94 10.22 4.66
N ALA A 20 5.82 10.46 5.35
CA ALA A 20 5.57 9.90 6.68
C ALA A 20 5.58 8.36 6.66
N LEU A 21 4.94 7.73 5.66
CA LEU A 21 5.01 6.28 5.46
C LEU A 21 6.44 5.81 5.20
N ARG A 22 7.18 6.47 4.29
CA ARG A 22 8.57 6.13 3.97
C ARG A 22 9.46 6.13 5.23
N ASN A 23 9.30 7.13 6.08
CA ASN A 23 10.02 7.21 7.36
C ASN A 23 9.61 6.10 8.35
N GLY A 24 8.40 5.53 8.20
CA GLY A 24 7.90 4.39 8.96
C GLY A 24 8.31 3.01 8.41
N GLY A 25 9.27 2.95 7.47
CA GLY A 25 9.77 1.71 6.90
C GLY A 25 8.98 1.19 5.69
N TRP A 26 8.09 2.01 5.12
CA TRP A 26 7.40 1.68 3.88
C TRP A 26 8.31 1.84 2.66
N ARG A 27 8.11 0.97 1.68
CA ARG A 27 8.71 1.02 0.35
C ARG A 27 7.63 1.31 -0.67
N PHE A 28 7.95 2.14 -1.66
CA PHE A 28 7.06 2.43 -2.78
C PHE A 28 7.61 1.79 -4.05
N LEU A 29 6.71 1.22 -4.85
CA LEU A 29 7.02 0.69 -6.16
C LEU A 29 7.09 1.83 -7.20
N PRO A 30 7.73 1.61 -8.36
CA PRO A 30 7.60 2.53 -9.49
C PRO A 30 6.11 2.77 -9.81
N PRO A 31 5.71 4.01 -10.12
CA PRO A 31 4.32 4.31 -10.42
C PRO A 31 3.87 3.54 -11.67
N VAL A 32 2.61 3.12 -11.67
CA VAL A 32 1.96 2.61 -12.88
C VAL A 32 1.75 3.79 -13.82
N VAL A 33 2.23 3.67 -15.06
CA VAL A 33 2.13 4.70 -16.08
C VAL A 33 1.18 4.26 -17.18
N ARG A 34 0.22 5.12 -17.54
CA ARG A 34 -0.65 4.97 -18.71
C ARG A 34 -0.57 6.25 -19.53
N ASP A 35 -0.39 6.12 -20.84
CA ASP A 35 -0.24 7.25 -21.77
C ASP A 35 0.81 8.29 -21.34
N GLY A 36 1.94 7.80 -20.81
CA GLY A 36 3.04 8.65 -20.35
C GLY A 36 2.76 9.40 -19.04
N ARG A 37 1.65 9.13 -18.37
CA ARG A 37 1.26 9.76 -17.09
C ARG A 37 1.17 8.72 -15.96
N PRO A 38 1.69 9.02 -14.76
CA PRO A 38 1.44 8.22 -13.58
C PRO A 38 -0.06 8.18 -13.27
N VAL A 39 -0.61 6.98 -13.08
CA VAL A 39 -2.04 6.78 -12.73
C VAL A 39 -2.24 6.09 -11.39
N GLU A 40 -1.20 5.45 -10.86
CA GLU A 40 -1.27 4.74 -9.58
C GLU A 40 0.12 4.65 -8.95
N VAL A 41 0.17 4.77 -7.63
CA VAL A 41 1.38 4.57 -6.82
C VAL A 41 1.06 3.54 -5.76
N ASP A 42 1.80 2.44 -5.78
CA ASP A 42 1.70 1.37 -4.79
C ASP A 42 2.86 1.41 -3.80
N GLY A 43 2.57 1.08 -2.56
CA GLY A 43 3.55 0.96 -1.50
C GLY A 43 3.22 -0.17 -0.54
N PHE A 44 4.24 -0.66 0.15
CA PHE A 44 4.09 -1.73 1.11
C PHE A 44 5.09 -1.64 2.26
N ARG A 45 4.75 -2.27 3.37
CA ARG A 45 5.64 -2.53 4.51
C ARG A 45 5.53 -4.00 4.88
N GLU A 46 6.68 -4.65 5.01
CA GLU A 46 6.77 -6.04 5.47
C GLU A 46 7.09 -6.08 6.95
N TRP A 47 6.41 -6.97 7.67
CA TRP A 47 6.68 -7.25 9.07
C TRP A 47 7.53 -8.52 9.23
N PRO A 48 8.32 -8.66 10.32
CA PRO A 48 9.16 -9.84 10.53
C PRO A 48 8.42 -11.19 10.56
N GLY A 49 7.10 -11.19 10.81
CA GLY A 49 6.24 -12.37 10.82
C GLY A 49 5.61 -12.73 9.46
N GLY A 50 5.91 -11.99 8.40
CA GLY A 50 5.36 -12.22 7.06
C GLY A 50 4.08 -11.43 6.74
N ASP A 51 3.38 -10.89 7.74
CA ASP A 51 2.30 -9.94 7.51
C ASP A 51 2.78 -8.74 6.69
N ARG A 52 1.88 -8.19 5.87
CA ARG A 52 2.19 -7.06 4.99
C ARG A 52 1.11 -5.99 5.07
N ASP A 53 1.54 -4.75 5.19
CA ASP A 53 0.69 -3.58 4.99
C ASP A 53 0.89 -3.08 3.55
N MET A 54 -0.19 -2.71 2.88
CA MET A 54 -0.17 -2.22 1.50
C MET A 54 -0.99 -0.95 1.37
N ILE A 55 -0.60 -0.08 0.43
CA ILE A 55 -1.32 1.12 0.04
C ILE A 55 -1.29 1.25 -1.48
N GLY A 56 -2.44 1.52 -2.09
CA GLY A 56 -2.57 1.87 -3.50
C GLY A 56 -3.22 3.25 -3.63
N VAL A 57 -2.56 4.16 -4.36
CA VAL A 57 -2.96 5.56 -4.49
C VAL A 57 -3.20 5.88 -5.96
N ARG A 58 -4.47 6.06 -6.35
CA ARG A 58 -4.84 6.52 -7.71
C ARG A 58 -5.02 8.03 -7.78
N SER A 59 -5.54 8.60 -6.70
CA SER A 59 -5.65 10.04 -6.50
C SER A 59 -5.65 10.37 -5.01
N PRO A 60 -5.46 11.64 -4.60
CA PRO A 60 -5.53 12.03 -3.19
C PRO A 60 -6.86 11.68 -2.50
N SER A 61 -7.94 11.50 -3.26
CA SER A 61 -9.28 11.11 -2.77
C SER A 61 -9.62 9.63 -2.97
N GLU A 62 -8.81 8.88 -3.72
CA GLU A 62 -9.04 7.47 -4.04
C GLU A 62 -7.80 6.66 -3.67
N VAL A 63 -7.80 6.22 -2.41
CA VAL A 63 -6.72 5.43 -1.81
C VAL A 63 -7.28 4.19 -1.16
N LEU A 64 -6.58 3.07 -1.34
CA LEU A 64 -6.84 1.78 -0.71
C LEU A 64 -5.70 1.45 0.24
N GLY A 65 -6.01 1.09 1.48
CA GLY A 65 -5.06 0.54 2.45
C GLY A 65 -5.48 -0.87 2.86
N LEU A 66 -4.51 -1.77 3.01
CA LEU A 66 -4.74 -3.18 3.36
C LEU A 66 -3.73 -3.67 4.39
N ARG A 67 -4.11 -4.67 5.18
CA ARG A 67 -3.20 -5.58 5.87
C ARG A 67 -3.56 -7.03 5.53
N VAL A 68 -2.57 -7.78 5.11
CA VAL A 68 -2.70 -9.23 4.87
C VAL A 68 -1.78 -10.02 5.79
N THR A 69 -2.19 -11.24 6.14
CA THR A 69 -1.36 -12.18 6.89
C THR A 69 -0.19 -12.68 6.06
N GLY A 70 0.84 -13.21 6.74
CA GLY A 70 1.95 -13.93 6.12
C GLY A 70 1.65 -15.38 5.76
N ASP A 71 0.40 -15.82 5.87
CA ASP A 71 -0.03 -17.19 5.57
C ASP A 71 -0.07 -17.43 4.05
N GLU A 72 -0.13 -18.71 3.66
CA GLU A 72 -0.33 -19.13 2.27
C GLU A 72 -1.64 -19.94 2.16
N PRO A 73 -2.70 -19.41 1.52
CA PRO A 73 -2.78 -18.09 0.89
C PRO A 73 -2.91 -16.95 1.92
N PRO A 74 -2.51 -15.71 1.56
CA PRO A 74 -2.61 -14.56 2.46
C PRO A 74 -4.07 -14.18 2.75
N GLY A 75 -4.39 -14.02 4.04
CA GLY A 75 -5.71 -13.57 4.49
C GLY A 75 -5.75 -12.05 4.67
N LEU A 76 -6.78 -11.37 4.15
CA LEU A 76 -7.02 -9.94 4.40
C LEU A 76 -7.59 -9.74 5.80
N VAL A 77 -6.85 -9.10 6.70
CA VAL A 77 -7.27 -8.88 8.10
C VAL A 77 -7.69 -7.45 8.40
N TRP A 78 -7.42 -6.52 7.48
CA TRP A 78 -7.84 -5.14 7.57
C TRP A 78 -7.87 -4.48 6.19
N GLU A 79 -8.87 -3.64 5.95
CA GLU A 79 -9.04 -2.84 4.75
C GLU A 79 -9.59 -1.46 5.11
N HIS A 80 -9.15 -0.43 4.39
CA HIS A 80 -9.76 0.90 4.46
C HIS A 80 -9.62 1.62 3.12
N THR A 81 -10.71 2.23 2.65
CA THR A 81 -10.73 3.10 1.47
C THR A 81 -11.04 4.53 1.87
N GLY A 82 -10.48 5.51 1.17
CA GLY A 82 -10.76 6.93 1.45
C GLY A 82 -9.70 7.87 0.88
N SER A 83 -9.59 9.04 1.49
CA SER A 83 -8.53 9.99 1.12
C SER A 83 -7.15 9.51 1.58
N LEU A 84 -6.10 10.03 0.94
CA LEU A 84 -4.71 9.73 1.28
C LEU A 84 -4.41 10.00 2.76
N ALA A 85 -4.88 11.14 3.28
CA ALA A 85 -4.66 11.51 4.67
C ALA A 85 -5.33 10.53 5.64
N GLU A 86 -6.55 10.10 5.34
CA GLU A 86 -7.30 9.16 6.17
C GLU A 86 -6.67 7.77 6.18
N VAL A 87 -6.32 7.25 5.00
CA VAL A 87 -5.74 5.90 4.87
C VAL A 87 -4.34 5.85 5.47
N VAL A 88 -3.49 6.85 5.22
CA VAL A 88 -2.15 6.93 5.81
C VAL A 88 -2.23 7.00 7.34
N ARG A 89 -3.13 7.83 7.88
CA ARG A 89 -3.35 7.90 9.33
C ARG A 89 -3.78 6.53 9.85
N ALA A 90 -4.74 5.88 9.21
CA ALA A 90 -5.23 4.58 9.64
C ALA A 90 -4.11 3.53 9.67
N LEU A 91 -3.31 3.44 8.59
CA LEU A 91 -2.15 2.53 8.48
C LEU A 91 -1.09 2.80 9.55
N LEU A 92 -0.75 4.07 9.83
CA LEU A 92 0.24 4.42 10.85
C LEU A 92 -0.26 4.16 12.28
N THR A 93 -1.57 4.17 12.50
CA THR A 93 -2.19 3.86 13.79
C THR A 93 -2.44 2.37 14.00
N LEU A 94 -2.28 1.53 12.96
CA LEU A 94 -2.43 0.09 13.12
C LEU A 94 -1.36 -0.44 14.07
N PRO A 95 -1.76 -1.15 15.14
CA PRO A 95 -0.80 -1.77 16.02
C PRO A 95 -0.04 -2.86 15.25
N PRO A 96 1.22 -3.16 15.60
CA PRO A 96 1.99 -4.21 14.92
C PRO A 96 1.25 -5.55 14.92
N PRO A 97 1.42 -6.39 13.87
CA PRO A 97 0.90 -7.75 13.85
C PRO A 97 1.31 -8.56 15.09
N GLY A 98 0.50 -9.54 15.48
CA GLY A 98 0.73 -10.36 16.67
C GLY A 98 0.43 -9.68 18.02
N THR A 99 0.32 -8.34 18.08
CA THR A 99 -0.11 -7.65 19.30
C THR A 99 -1.56 -7.96 19.65
N ARG A 100 -1.94 -7.80 20.93
CA ARG A 100 -3.30 -8.11 21.42
C ARG A 100 -4.39 -7.33 20.69
N THR A 101 -4.09 -6.12 20.25
CA THR A 101 -5.03 -5.20 19.58
C THR A 101 -4.89 -5.21 18.06
N ALA A 102 -4.04 -6.08 17.50
CA ALA A 102 -3.95 -6.25 16.06
C ALA A 102 -5.28 -6.76 15.49
N PRO A 103 -5.73 -6.23 14.33
CA PRO A 103 -6.76 -6.89 13.54
C PRO A 103 -6.33 -8.32 13.22
N ARG A 104 -7.25 -9.27 13.45
CA ARG A 104 -7.00 -10.72 13.27
C ARG A 104 -8.11 -11.43 12.50
N LEU A 105 -9.26 -10.77 12.32
CA LEU A 105 -10.37 -11.37 11.60
C LEU A 105 -10.10 -11.26 10.11
N VAL A 106 -10.03 -12.41 9.43
CA VAL A 106 -9.95 -12.44 7.98
C VAL A 106 -11.29 -11.97 7.41
N VAL A 107 -11.29 -10.79 6.79
CA VAL A 107 -12.46 -10.17 6.12
C VAL A 107 -12.67 -10.80 4.74
N ALA A 108 -11.59 -11.19 4.07
CA ALA A 108 -11.60 -11.97 2.83
C ALA A 108 -10.28 -12.75 2.69
N ALA A 109 -10.30 -13.91 2.04
CA ALA A 109 -9.06 -14.54 1.58
C ALA A 109 -8.73 -13.95 0.20
N GLY A 110 -7.48 -13.51 -0.02
CA GLY A 110 -7.09 -12.97 -1.31
C GLY A 110 -7.12 -14.06 -2.39
N PRO A 111 -7.63 -13.79 -3.60
CA PRO A 111 -7.25 -14.60 -4.76
C PRO A 111 -5.73 -14.48 -4.97
N PRO A 112 -5.07 -15.44 -5.66
CA PRO A 112 -3.65 -15.32 -5.97
C PRO A 112 -3.36 -13.95 -6.60
N LEU A 113 -2.36 -13.24 -6.06
CA LEU A 113 -1.93 -11.93 -6.54
C LEU A 113 -1.71 -12.03 -8.05
N TRP A 114 -2.46 -11.24 -8.82
CA TRP A 114 -2.30 -11.21 -10.26
C TRP A 114 -0.90 -10.72 -10.60
N THR A 115 -0.03 -11.65 -10.99
CA THR A 115 1.24 -11.38 -11.65
C THR A 115 1.01 -11.40 -13.16
N PRO A 116 1.09 -10.27 -13.86
CA PRO A 116 1.07 -10.28 -15.32
C PRO A 116 2.44 -10.73 -15.85
N ASP A 117 2.69 -12.04 -15.86
CA ASP A 117 3.37 -12.74 -16.97
C ASP A 117 3.23 -14.27 -16.83
N LEU A 118 3.21 -14.97 -17.96
CA LEU A 118 3.09 -16.44 -18.17
C LEU A 118 1.69 -17.05 -18.34
N ALA A 119 0.82 -16.50 -19.20
CA ALA A 119 -0.21 -17.33 -19.88
C ALA A 119 -0.85 -16.66 -21.11
N PHE A 120 -0.10 -16.24 -22.13
CA PHE A 120 -0.69 -16.08 -23.48
C PHE A 120 0.36 -16.37 -24.56
N GLY A 121 0.48 -17.63 -24.96
CA GLY A 121 0.95 -18.02 -26.30
C GLY A 121 -0.29 -18.39 -27.14
N PRO A 122 -0.47 -17.86 -28.36
CA PRO A 122 -1.68 -18.08 -29.15
C PRO A 122 -1.78 -19.55 -29.64
N PRO A 123 -3.00 -20.09 -29.84
CA PRO A 123 -3.16 -21.38 -30.49
C PRO A 123 -2.83 -21.25 -31.99
N SER A 124 -2.00 -22.18 -32.49
CA SER A 124 -1.83 -22.46 -33.92
C SER A 124 -3.02 -23.23 -34.50
#